data_AF-A0A3M1DCT5-F1
#
_entry.id   AF-A0A3M1DCT5-F1
#
_cell.length_a   1.000
_cell.length_b   1.000
_cell.length_c   1.000
_cell.angle_alpha   90.00
_cell.angle_beta   90.00
_cell.angle_gamma   90.00
#
_symmetry.space_group_name_H-M   'P 1'
#
loop_
_entity.id
_entity.type
_entity.pdbx_description
1 polymer ?
#
loop_
_entity_poly.entity_id
_entity_poly.type
_entity_poly.pdbx_seq_one_letter_code
_entity_poly.pdbx_strand_id
1 'polypeptide(L)'
;MVSRFDGADTLREEILRECEAGRPLFVLSDAFPLDYLPVPEIARFSLKGESKKLKRASLLTRGSFLRSQRGEALSGEDLLSDEIICRTSHLHNTLDRRSDTTGAAGSLFSVTDSFGALPEEEFFLSIYARVRDDYVERLRELFGRLAQNGFGADISTGKGQFEIISDFEDASWLDELCNSDPVEERKGVVVLSTFQPAGSDPVDGVWESFVKFGKIAPDFGTDQVFKPPMLMFRPGACFNTNSAKGFLGGIVTVSRVGTTEIKQLCYGLAVPHVWKEVV
;
A
#
# COMPACT_ATOMS: atom_id res chain seq x y z
N MET A 1 11.59 -12.76 -1.24
CA MET A 1 12.72 -12.53 -0.32
C MET A 1 12.89 -13.68 0.65
N VAL A 2 11.98 -13.89 1.60
CA VAL A 2 12.05 -15.02 2.57
C VAL A 2 12.27 -16.35 1.85
N SER A 3 11.46 -16.67 0.83
CA SER A 3 11.67 -17.91 0.05
C SER A 3 13.04 -18.02 -0.63
N ARG A 4 13.70 -16.90 -0.97
CA ARG A 4 15.02 -16.90 -1.62
C ARG A 4 16.16 -17.07 -0.61
N PHE A 5 16.05 -16.47 0.58
CA PHE A 5 17.11 -16.47 1.59
C PHE A 5 16.95 -17.60 2.62
N ASP A 6 15.73 -17.87 3.05
CA ASP A 6 15.43 -18.80 4.15
C ASP A 6 14.69 -20.07 3.68
N GLY A 7 14.33 -20.13 2.39
CA GLY A 7 13.65 -21.27 1.78
C GLY A 7 12.12 -21.17 1.74
N ALA A 8 11.51 -21.92 0.82
CA ALA A 8 10.07 -21.89 0.58
C ALA A 8 9.25 -22.44 1.76
N ASP A 9 9.76 -23.47 2.44
CA ASP A 9 9.10 -24.06 3.62
C ASP A 9 9.06 -23.08 4.78
N THR A 10 10.13 -22.30 5.00
CA THR A 10 10.17 -21.23 6.00
C THR A 10 9.11 -20.17 5.69
N LEU A 11 9.03 -19.68 4.45
CA LEU A 11 7.96 -18.74 4.06
C LEU A 11 6.56 -19.31 4.35
N ARG A 12 6.36 -20.60 4.06
CA ARG A 12 5.07 -21.27 4.24
C ARG A 12 4.68 -21.36 5.71
N GLU A 13 5.54 -21.91 6.55
CA GLU A 13 5.24 -22.15 7.97
C GLU A 13 5.27 -20.86 8.79
N GLU A 14 6.18 -19.94 8.49
CA GLU A 14 6.34 -18.69 9.23
C GLU A 14 5.21 -17.71 8.88
N ILE A 15 5.00 -17.40 7.60
CA ILE A 15 4.15 -16.29 7.18
C ILE A 15 2.82 -16.77 6.60
N LEU A 16 2.86 -17.64 5.58
CA LEU A 16 1.65 -17.96 4.81
C LEU A 16 0.59 -18.66 5.66
N ARG A 17 1.00 -19.58 6.54
CA ARG A 17 0.09 -20.32 7.42
C ARG A 17 -0.70 -19.39 8.36
N GLU A 18 -0.03 -18.42 8.97
CA GLU A 18 -0.70 -17.45 9.84
C GLU A 18 -1.60 -16.50 9.05
N CYS A 19 -1.17 -16.07 7.86
CA CYS A 19 -2.02 -15.29 6.96
C CYS A 19 -3.26 -16.06 6.49
N GLU A 20 -3.16 -17.36 6.21
CA GLU A 20 -4.30 -18.22 5.84
C GLU A 20 -5.25 -18.43 7.00
N ALA A 21 -4.73 -18.41 8.24
CA ALA A 21 -5.54 -18.46 9.46
C ALA A 21 -6.19 -17.11 9.82
N GLY A 22 -5.99 -16.06 9.01
CA GLY A 22 -6.50 -14.71 9.28
C GLY A 22 -5.81 -14.01 10.45
N ARG A 23 -4.57 -14.39 10.76
CA ARG A 23 -3.75 -13.83 11.84
C ARG A 23 -2.41 -13.34 11.28
N PRO A 24 -2.41 -12.34 10.38
CA PRO A 24 -1.16 -11.88 9.77
C PRO A 24 -0.16 -11.44 10.84
N LEU A 25 1.11 -11.81 10.64
CA LEU A 25 2.21 -11.41 11.54
C LEU A 25 2.49 -9.92 11.49
N PHE A 26 2.22 -9.31 10.35
CA PHE A 26 2.33 -7.88 10.13
C PHE A 26 1.34 -7.43 9.05
N VAL A 27 0.93 -6.16 9.12
CA VAL A 27 0.13 -5.48 8.09
C VAL A 27 0.77 -4.13 7.85
N LEU A 28 1.12 -3.84 6.59
CA LEU A 28 1.84 -2.62 6.19
C LEU A 28 0.90 -1.64 5.50
N SER A 29 1.13 -0.33 5.67
CA SER A 29 0.59 0.70 4.80
C SER A 29 1.25 0.69 3.42
N ASP A 30 0.71 1.49 2.51
CA ASP A 30 1.50 1.98 1.37
C ASP A 30 2.61 2.91 1.87
N ALA A 31 3.65 3.12 1.06
CA ALA A 31 4.71 4.06 1.37
C ALA A 31 4.24 5.50 1.11
N PHE A 32 4.35 6.37 2.11
CA PHE A 32 3.94 7.76 2.00
C PHE A 32 5.11 8.72 2.07
N PRO A 33 5.13 9.80 1.27
CA PRO A 33 6.21 10.78 1.29
C PRO A 33 6.12 11.68 2.52
N LEU A 34 7.27 11.98 3.16
CA LEU A 34 7.40 13.03 4.18
C LEU A 34 6.44 12.90 5.37
N ASP A 35 6.16 11.67 5.81
CA ASP A 35 5.13 11.35 6.83
C ASP A 35 3.71 11.81 6.51
N TYR A 36 3.44 12.19 5.26
CA TYR A 36 2.08 12.51 4.84
C TYR A 36 1.22 11.25 4.83
N LEU A 37 -0.09 11.45 4.89
CA LEU A 37 -1.07 10.36 4.99
C LEU A 37 -2.17 10.56 3.94
N PRO A 38 -2.85 9.49 3.52
CA PRO A 38 -3.85 9.59 2.47
C PRO A 38 -5.04 10.40 2.98
N VAL A 39 -5.65 11.19 2.10
CA VAL A 39 -6.94 11.82 2.40
C VAL A 39 -7.99 10.72 2.58
N PRO A 40 -8.68 10.63 3.73
CA PRO A 40 -9.80 9.70 3.88
C PRO A 40 -10.89 10.02 2.86
N GLU A 41 -11.31 9.03 2.07
CA GLU A 41 -12.26 9.23 0.96
C GLU A 41 -13.60 9.80 1.44
N ILE A 42 -14.03 9.44 2.65
CA ILE A 42 -15.24 10.02 3.27
C ILE A 42 -15.12 11.53 3.52
N ALA A 43 -13.91 12.03 3.81
CA ALA A 43 -13.70 13.45 4.06
C ALA A 43 -13.91 14.29 2.80
N ARG A 44 -13.76 13.69 1.61
CA ARG A 44 -13.95 14.38 0.32
C ARG A 44 -15.35 14.95 0.13
N PHE A 45 -16.37 14.35 0.76
CA PHE A 45 -17.76 14.83 0.71
C PHE A 45 -18.01 16.10 1.52
N SER A 46 -17.17 16.37 2.52
CA SER A 46 -17.29 17.55 3.38
C SER A 46 -16.34 18.70 2.99
N LEU A 47 -15.47 18.49 2.00
CA LEU A 47 -14.49 19.49 1.58
C LEU A 47 -15.17 20.71 0.94
N LYS A 48 -14.82 21.89 1.43
CA LYS A 48 -15.20 23.19 0.84
C LYS A 48 -13.99 23.79 0.11
N GLY A 49 -14.13 24.14 -1.17
CA GLY A 49 -13.05 24.77 -1.95
C GLY A 49 -13.17 24.61 -3.47
N GLU A 50 -12.14 25.06 -4.20
CA GLU A 50 -12.09 25.00 -5.66
C GLU A 50 -11.92 23.56 -6.19
N SER A 51 -12.83 23.15 -7.08
CA SER A 51 -12.96 21.77 -7.60
C SER A 51 -11.68 21.18 -8.22
N LYS A 52 -10.79 22.00 -8.80
CA LYS A 52 -9.56 21.49 -9.46
C LYS A 52 -8.47 21.07 -8.47
N LYS A 53 -8.25 21.84 -7.40
CA LYS A 53 -7.27 21.50 -6.36
C LYS A 53 -7.71 20.25 -5.58
N LEU A 54 -9.01 20.16 -5.31
CA LEU A 54 -9.66 19.03 -4.64
C LEU A 54 -9.50 17.69 -5.36
N LYS A 55 -9.48 17.69 -6.71
CA LYS A 55 -9.32 16.47 -7.52
C LYS A 55 -7.89 15.95 -7.58
N ARG A 56 -6.88 16.79 -7.32
CA ARG A 56 -5.46 16.42 -7.42
C ARG A 56 -4.81 16.12 -6.07
N ALA A 57 -5.40 16.62 -4.99
CA ALA A 57 -4.89 16.34 -3.66
C ALA A 57 -5.27 14.93 -3.19
N SER A 58 -4.26 14.22 -2.72
CA SER A 58 -4.37 12.85 -2.19
C SER A 58 -3.70 12.69 -0.83
N LEU A 59 -3.02 13.73 -0.32
CA LEU A 59 -2.22 13.67 0.89
C LEU A 59 -2.62 14.73 1.92
N LEU A 60 -2.35 14.43 3.19
CA LEU A 60 -2.53 15.27 4.36
C LEU A 60 -1.25 15.26 5.20
N THR A 61 -0.98 16.37 5.89
CA THR A 61 -0.04 16.34 7.02
C THR A 61 -0.57 15.43 8.13
N ARG A 62 0.32 14.94 9.00
CA ARG A 62 -0.08 14.20 10.22
C ARG A 62 -1.15 14.94 11.04
N GLY A 63 -0.96 16.25 11.24
CA GLY A 63 -1.91 17.06 12.01
C GLY A 63 -3.31 17.11 11.38
N SER A 64 -3.39 17.34 10.06
CA SER A 64 -4.67 17.34 9.33
C SER A 64 -5.30 15.95 9.26
N PHE A 65 -4.51 14.89 9.16
CA PHE A 65 -5.01 13.52 9.22
C PHE A 65 -5.63 13.18 10.58
N LEU A 66 -4.96 13.49 11.69
CA LEU A 66 -5.47 13.28 13.05
C LEU A 66 -6.78 14.06 13.28
N ARG A 67 -6.87 15.29 12.78
CA ARG A 67 -8.11 16.09 12.79
C ARG A 67 -9.23 15.38 12.01
N SER A 68 -8.92 14.87 10.83
CA SER A 68 -9.87 14.10 10.02
C SER A 68 -10.32 12.81 10.71
N GLN A 69 -9.42 12.08 11.39
CA GLN A 69 -9.79 10.90 12.18
C GLN A 69 -10.84 11.21 13.24
N ARG A 70 -10.79 12.38 13.87
CA ARG A 70 -11.80 12.88 14.82
C ARG A 70 -13.07 13.42 14.15
N GLY A 71 -13.17 13.31 12.82
CA GLY A 71 -14.30 13.84 12.06
C GLY A 71 -14.30 15.37 11.96
N GLU A 72 -13.19 16.06 12.22
CA GLU A 72 -13.12 17.50 11.92
C GLU A 72 -13.18 17.73 10.41
N ALA A 73 -13.83 18.80 9.98
CA ALA A 73 -13.91 19.14 8.56
C ALA A 73 -12.53 19.60 8.05
N LEU A 74 -12.12 19.04 6.91
CA LEU A 74 -10.93 19.47 6.18
C LEU A 74 -11.25 20.66 5.27
N SER A 75 -10.24 21.49 5.04
CA SER A 75 -10.27 22.62 4.11
C SER A 75 -9.32 22.38 2.94
N GLY A 76 -9.41 23.22 1.90
CA GLY A 76 -8.47 23.16 0.77
C GLY A 76 -7.02 23.50 1.12
N GLU A 77 -6.76 24.05 2.31
CA GLU A 77 -5.41 24.35 2.82
C GLU A 77 -4.76 23.13 3.49
N ASP A 78 -5.56 22.21 4.03
CA ASP A 78 -5.07 20.94 4.60
C ASP A 78 -4.55 19.98 3.54
N LEU A 79 -4.97 20.18 2.29
CA LEU A 79 -4.77 19.27 1.17
C LEU A 79 -3.43 19.49 0.49
N LEU A 80 -2.64 18.42 0.47
CA LEU A 80 -1.36 18.37 -0.21
C LEU A 80 -1.48 17.60 -1.53
N SER A 81 -0.76 18.11 -2.53
CA SER A 81 -0.64 17.47 -3.84
C SER A 81 0.35 16.31 -3.77
N ASP A 82 0.10 15.25 -4.53
CA ASP A 82 1.04 14.17 -4.77
C ASP A 82 2.24 14.61 -5.64
N GLU A 83 2.24 15.83 -6.21
CA GLU A 83 3.32 16.36 -7.06
C GLU A 83 4.73 16.36 -6.41
N ILE A 84 4.84 16.07 -5.12
CA ILE A 84 6.10 15.72 -4.43
C ILE A 84 6.69 14.37 -4.89
N ILE A 85 5.93 13.53 -5.61
CA ILE A 85 6.37 12.34 -6.33
C ILE A 85 6.27 12.63 -7.82
N CYS A 86 7.41 12.95 -8.43
CA CYS A 86 7.53 13.15 -9.87
C CYS A 86 7.43 11.80 -10.59
N ARG A 87 6.59 11.74 -11.63
CA ARG A 87 6.47 10.56 -12.49
C ARG A 87 6.97 10.87 -13.89
N THR A 88 8.03 10.21 -14.30
CA THR A 88 8.63 10.38 -15.63
C THR A 88 8.35 9.13 -16.46
N SER A 89 7.63 9.31 -17.56
CA SER A 89 7.36 8.22 -18.50
C SER A 89 8.46 8.15 -19.54
N HIS A 90 9.11 6.99 -19.65
CA HIS A 90 10.04 6.66 -20.71
C HIS A 90 9.42 5.60 -21.62
N LEU A 91 9.55 5.79 -22.93
CA LEU A 91 9.09 4.81 -23.92
C LEU A 91 10.20 3.77 -24.15
N HIS A 92 9.92 2.52 -23.80
CA HIS A 92 10.80 1.39 -24.13
C HIS A 92 10.29 0.70 -25.40
N ASN A 93 11.21 0.39 -26.31
CA ASN A 93 10.94 -0.51 -27.44
C ASN A 93 10.82 -1.95 -26.94
N THR A 94 9.81 -2.68 -27.41
CA THR A 94 9.71 -4.12 -27.15
C THR A 94 10.73 -4.85 -28.01
N LEU A 95 11.72 -5.47 -27.38
CA LEU A 95 12.66 -6.37 -28.03
C LEU A 95 12.01 -7.77 -28.13
N ASP A 96 11.89 -8.29 -29.35
CA ASP A 96 11.47 -9.67 -29.56
C ASP A 96 12.68 -10.59 -29.30
N ARG A 97 12.67 -11.24 -28.14
CA ARG A 97 13.76 -12.12 -27.68
C ARG A 97 13.90 -13.40 -28.53
N ARG A 98 12.98 -13.66 -29.47
CA ARG A 98 13.05 -14.81 -30.37
C ARG A 98 13.72 -14.49 -31.71
N SER A 99 13.78 -13.22 -32.10
CA SER A 99 14.33 -12.77 -33.39
C SER A 99 15.53 -11.82 -33.26
N ASP A 100 15.88 -11.38 -32.05
CA ASP A 100 16.92 -10.37 -31.79
C ASP A 100 16.70 -9.08 -32.60
N THR A 101 15.42 -8.77 -32.87
CA THR A 101 14.99 -7.57 -33.58
C THR A 101 14.02 -6.76 -32.72
N THR A 102 14.03 -5.44 -32.89
CA THR A 102 12.94 -4.58 -32.41
C THR A 102 11.67 -4.96 -33.17
N GLY A 103 10.59 -5.28 -32.45
CA GLY A 103 9.33 -5.66 -33.06
C GLY A 103 8.79 -4.57 -34.00
N ALA A 104 7.95 -4.95 -34.97
CA ALA A 104 7.34 -4.05 -35.94
C ALA A 104 6.70 -2.81 -35.29
N ALA A 105 6.62 -1.71 -36.06
CA ALA A 105 6.08 -0.42 -35.63
C ALA A 105 4.80 -0.58 -34.79
N GLY A 106 4.84 -0.09 -33.54
CA GLY A 106 3.71 -0.17 -32.59
C GLY A 106 4.03 -0.84 -31.24
N SER A 107 5.27 -1.25 -30.98
CA SER A 107 5.65 -1.97 -29.77
C SER A 107 6.34 -1.10 -28.70
N LEU A 108 5.86 0.13 -28.50
CA LEU A 108 6.32 1.02 -27.42
C LEU A 108 5.49 0.77 -26.16
N PHE A 109 6.15 0.46 -25.04
CA PHE A 109 5.49 0.49 -23.73
C PHE A 109 6.10 1.60 -22.89
N SER A 110 5.25 2.32 -22.17
CA SER A 110 5.69 3.31 -21.19
C SER A 110 6.12 2.58 -19.91
N VAL A 111 7.36 2.84 -19.48
CA VAL A 111 7.81 2.60 -18.12
C VAL A 111 7.74 3.93 -17.40
N THR A 112 7.00 3.98 -16.30
CA THR A 112 6.91 5.19 -15.46
C THR A 112 7.87 5.03 -14.31
N ASP A 113 8.91 5.85 -14.29
CA ASP A 113 9.79 6.01 -13.15
C ASP A 113 9.19 7.03 -12.18
N SER A 114 9.37 6.80 -10.88
CA SER A 114 8.91 7.72 -9.83
C SER A 114 10.10 8.19 -9.01
N PHE A 115 10.20 9.50 -8.80
CA PHE A 115 11.28 10.15 -8.05
C PHE A 115 10.70 11.16 -7.07
N GLY A 116 11.36 11.38 -5.93
CA GLY A 116 11.05 12.51 -5.07
C GLY A 116 11.29 13.82 -5.81
N ALA A 117 10.38 14.79 -5.66
CA ALA A 117 10.53 16.13 -6.24
C ALA A 117 11.47 17.03 -5.42
N LEU A 118 11.84 16.61 -4.23
CA LEU A 118 12.78 17.29 -3.32
C LEU A 118 14.20 16.71 -3.50
N PRO A 119 15.23 17.44 -3.04
CA PRO A 119 16.58 16.89 -2.89
C PRO A 119 16.55 15.56 -2.12
N GLU A 120 17.48 14.65 -2.43
CA GLU A 120 17.53 13.31 -1.86
C GLU A 120 17.61 13.34 -0.33
N GLU A 121 18.32 14.33 0.22
CA GLU A 121 18.50 14.52 1.66
C GLU A 121 17.24 15.02 2.38
N GLU A 122 16.26 15.53 1.62
CA GLU A 122 15.00 16.10 2.13
C GLU A 122 13.79 15.21 1.83
N PHE A 123 13.97 14.14 1.05
CA PHE A 123 12.89 13.23 0.66
C PHE A 123 13.04 11.87 1.32
N PHE A 124 11.96 11.43 1.98
CA PHE A 124 11.87 10.08 2.52
C PHE A 124 10.46 9.52 2.37
N LEU A 125 10.38 8.20 2.44
CA LEU A 125 9.13 7.46 2.46
C LEU A 125 8.95 6.79 3.82
N SER A 126 7.75 6.94 4.37
CA SER A 126 7.33 6.34 5.62
C SER A 126 6.38 5.18 5.35
N ILE A 127 6.62 4.05 6.00
CA ILE A 127 5.75 2.89 5.99
C ILE A 127 5.31 2.64 7.43
N TYR A 128 4.00 2.57 7.63
CA TYR A 128 3.40 2.24 8.91
C TYR A 128 3.08 0.76 8.95
N ALA A 129 3.22 0.15 10.12
CA ALA A 129 2.97 -1.27 10.28
C ALA A 129 2.28 -1.56 11.61
N ARG A 130 1.32 -2.48 11.58
CA ARG A 130 0.98 -3.28 12.77
C ARG A 130 1.77 -4.57 12.70
N VAL A 131 2.45 -4.91 13.77
CA VAL A 131 3.34 -6.08 13.83
C VAL A 131 3.09 -6.80 15.13
N ARG A 132 3.08 -8.13 15.11
CA ARG A 132 3.04 -8.92 16.33
C ARG A 132 4.36 -8.73 17.09
N ASP A 133 4.31 -8.56 18.41
CA ASP A 133 5.48 -8.20 19.22
C ASP A 133 6.68 -9.13 19.02
N ASP A 134 6.42 -10.44 18.91
CA ASP A 134 7.43 -11.48 18.68
C ASP A 134 7.97 -11.52 17.23
N TYR A 135 7.45 -10.67 16.33
CA TYR A 135 7.84 -10.61 14.92
C TYR A 135 8.50 -9.27 14.51
N VAL A 136 8.60 -8.31 15.42
CA VAL A 136 9.19 -6.99 15.14
C VAL A 136 10.64 -7.09 14.65
N GLU A 137 11.49 -7.83 15.38
CA GLU A 137 12.90 -8.03 15.01
C GLU A 137 13.05 -8.72 13.66
N ARG A 138 12.18 -9.71 13.40
CA ARG A 138 12.18 -10.45 12.16
C ARG A 138 11.79 -9.54 10.99
N LEU A 139 10.78 -8.70 11.17
CA LEU A 139 10.39 -7.71 10.16
C LEU A 139 11.53 -6.71 9.89
N ARG A 140 12.22 -6.24 10.94
CA ARG A 140 13.39 -5.36 10.81
C ARG A 140 14.49 -6.02 9.96
N GLU A 141 14.80 -7.28 10.23
CA GLU A 141 15.76 -8.05 9.43
C GLU A 141 15.34 -8.13 7.96
N LEU A 142 14.06 -8.39 7.68
CA LEU A 142 13.53 -8.46 6.31
C LEU A 142 13.63 -7.12 5.59
N PHE A 143 13.36 -5.99 6.26
CA PHE A 143 13.58 -4.66 5.69
C PHE A 143 15.06 -4.39 5.42
N GLY A 144 15.96 -4.77 6.32
CA GLY A 144 17.41 -4.65 6.11
C GLY A 144 17.88 -5.44 4.89
N ARG A 145 17.38 -6.66 4.70
CA ARG A 145 17.62 -7.45 3.49
C ARG A 145 17.00 -6.79 2.24
N LEU A 146 15.83 -6.15 2.35
CA LEU A 146 15.19 -5.41 1.25
C LEU A 146 16.04 -4.22 0.81
N ALA A 147 16.58 -3.44 1.74
CA ALA A 147 17.45 -2.31 1.45
C ALA A 147 18.71 -2.74 0.68
N GLN A 148 19.32 -3.86 1.07
CA GLN A 148 20.52 -4.40 0.40
C GLN A 148 20.27 -4.92 -1.03
N ASN A 149 19.03 -5.32 -1.34
CA ASN A 149 18.68 -5.92 -2.63
C ASN A 149 17.94 -4.94 -3.57
N GLY A 150 17.33 -3.88 -3.02
CA GLY A 150 16.41 -3.01 -3.73
C GLY A 150 15.01 -3.63 -3.94
N PHE A 151 14.06 -2.81 -4.38
CA PHE A 151 12.67 -3.22 -4.65
C PHE A 151 12.14 -2.67 -5.99
N GLY A 152 11.07 -3.27 -6.50
CA GLY A 152 10.40 -2.81 -7.73
C GLY A 152 10.95 -3.43 -9.03
N ALA A 153 10.60 -2.81 -10.16
CA ALA A 153 11.09 -3.21 -11.47
C ALA A 153 12.52 -2.71 -11.68
N ASP A 154 13.28 -3.39 -12.55
CA ASP A 154 14.60 -2.94 -13.00
C ASP A 154 15.66 -2.76 -11.90
N ILE A 155 15.55 -3.54 -10.81
CA ILE A 155 16.58 -3.66 -9.75
C ILE A 155 17.96 -3.97 -10.37
N SER A 156 18.00 -4.83 -11.40
CA SER A 156 19.23 -5.22 -12.09
C SER A 156 19.91 -4.08 -12.86
N THR A 157 19.20 -2.97 -13.10
CA THR A 157 19.77 -1.75 -13.70
C THR A 157 19.98 -0.65 -12.67
N GLY A 158 19.98 -0.98 -11.38
CA GLY A 158 20.26 -0.05 -10.27
C GLY A 158 19.07 0.73 -9.73
N LYS A 159 17.84 0.48 -10.20
CA LYS A 159 16.64 1.16 -9.70
C LYS A 159 16.15 0.54 -8.39
N GLY A 160 15.41 1.34 -7.62
CA GLY A 160 14.74 0.86 -6.40
C GLY A 160 15.65 0.57 -5.21
N GLN A 161 16.87 1.11 -5.23
CA GLN A 161 17.74 1.17 -4.06
C GLN A 161 17.19 2.20 -3.07
N PHE A 162 17.34 1.93 -1.78
CA PHE A 162 16.94 2.83 -0.71
C PHE A 162 17.75 2.52 0.55
N GLU A 163 17.80 3.49 1.46
CA GLU A 163 18.39 3.35 2.78
C GLU A 163 17.31 3.41 3.86
N ILE A 164 17.51 2.68 4.96
CA ILE A 164 16.70 2.81 6.17
C ILE A 164 17.33 3.91 7.01
N ILE A 165 16.68 5.07 7.06
CA ILE A 165 17.21 6.30 7.67
C ILE A 165 16.95 6.42 9.18
N SER A 166 16.01 5.64 9.72
CA SER A 166 15.68 5.58 11.15
C SER A 166 15.32 4.16 11.61
N ASP A 167 15.43 3.88 12.91
CA ASP A 167 14.92 2.63 13.48
C ASP A 167 13.38 2.66 13.54
N PHE A 168 12.76 1.54 13.87
CA PHE A 168 11.32 1.45 14.00
C PHE A 168 10.84 2.37 15.13
N GLU A 169 9.98 3.31 14.77
CA GLU A 169 9.40 4.29 15.70
C GLU A 169 8.00 3.88 16.12
N ASP A 170 7.60 4.27 17.34
CA ASP A 170 6.25 4.08 17.81
C ASP A 170 5.26 4.92 16.99
N ALA A 171 4.27 4.23 16.42
CA ALA A 171 3.19 4.84 15.66
C ALA A 171 1.82 4.65 16.34
N SER A 172 1.79 4.43 17.66
CA SER A 172 0.55 4.20 18.42
C SER A 172 -0.42 5.38 18.34
N TRP A 173 0.08 6.58 18.04
CA TRP A 173 -0.72 7.75 17.73
C TRP A 173 -1.70 7.56 16.55
N LEU A 174 -1.48 6.59 15.66
CA LEU A 174 -2.46 6.23 14.62
C LEU A 174 -3.73 5.60 15.20
N ASP A 175 -3.63 5.00 16.38
CA ASP A 175 -4.73 4.39 17.12
C ASP A 175 -5.42 5.38 18.08
N GLU A 176 -4.82 6.54 18.30
CA GLU A 176 -5.33 7.57 19.20
C GLU A 176 -6.48 8.35 18.56
N LEU A 177 -7.71 7.86 18.75
CA LEU A 177 -8.86 8.73 18.90
C LEU A 177 -8.86 9.22 20.35
N CYS A 178 -8.59 10.51 20.57
CA CYS A 178 -8.49 11.13 21.89
C CYS A 178 -9.46 10.48 22.90
N ASN A 179 -8.93 10.04 24.06
CA ASN A 179 -9.62 9.27 25.10
C ASN A 179 -10.87 9.95 25.71
N SER A 180 -11.28 11.11 25.19
CA SER A 180 -12.48 11.85 25.58
C SER A 180 -13.73 11.46 24.81
N ASP A 181 -13.62 10.79 23.66
CA ASP A 181 -14.78 10.58 22.78
C ASP A 181 -15.40 9.19 23.01
N PRO A 182 -16.74 9.10 23.20
CA PRO A 182 -17.40 7.85 23.48
C PRO A 182 -17.18 6.83 22.35
N VAL A 183 -16.95 5.57 22.72
CA VAL A 183 -16.74 4.43 21.79
C VAL A 183 -17.85 4.33 20.73
N GLU A 184 -19.06 4.82 21.04
CA GLU A 184 -20.20 4.88 20.11
C GLU A 184 -19.98 5.80 18.89
N GLU A 185 -19.03 6.73 18.94
CA GLU A 185 -18.64 7.60 17.81
C GLU A 185 -17.59 6.93 16.90
N ARG A 186 -17.01 5.79 17.32
CA ARG A 186 -15.98 5.04 16.57
C ARG A 186 -16.59 4.06 15.58
N LYS A 187 -17.46 4.56 14.70
CA LYS A 187 -18.15 3.72 13.72
C LYS A 187 -17.36 3.48 12.43
N GLY A 188 -16.06 3.78 12.37
CA GLY A 188 -15.33 3.52 11.14
C GLY A 188 -13.83 3.40 11.25
N VAL A 189 -13.26 3.09 10.09
CA VAL A 189 -11.82 2.99 9.86
C VAL A 189 -11.47 3.66 8.54
N VAL A 190 -10.25 4.17 8.45
CA VAL A 190 -9.58 4.49 7.18
C VAL A 190 -8.45 3.49 6.95
N VAL A 191 -8.29 3.03 5.71
CA VAL A 191 -7.30 2.04 5.32
C VAL A 191 -6.10 2.73 4.67
N LEU A 192 -4.89 2.45 5.16
CA LEU A 192 -3.64 3.09 4.74
C LEU A 192 -2.89 2.31 3.65
N SER A 193 -3.45 1.22 3.13
CA SER A 193 -2.79 0.36 2.14
C SER A 193 -3.64 0.16 0.90
N THR A 194 -2.97 -0.10 -0.21
CA THR A 194 -3.59 -0.72 -1.37
C THR A 194 -3.95 -2.17 -1.02
N PHE A 195 -5.24 -2.50 -1.00
CA PHE A 195 -5.72 -3.79 -0.48
C PHE A 195 -6.93 -4.33 -1.24
N GLN A 196 -7.33 -5.57 -0.94
CA GLN A 196 -8.59 -6.14 -1.42
C GLN A 196 -9.38 -6.63 -0.20
N PRO A 197 -10.60 -6.13 0.03
CA PRO A 197 -11.44 -6.64 1.12
C PRO A 197 -11.67 -8.15 1.00
N ALA A 198 -11.66 -8.84 2.15
CA ALA A 198 -12.09 -10.21 2.27
C ALA A 198 -13.62 -10.28 2.23
N GLY A 199 -14.19 -11.46 1.93
CA GLY A 199 -15.64 -11.64 1.87
C GLY A 199 -16.37 -11.44 3.21
N SER A 200 -15.64 -11.37 4.33
CA SER A 200 -16.16 -11.09 5.67
C SER A 200 -15.95 -9.65 6.14
N ASP A 201 -15.33 -8.81 5.31
CA ASP A 201 -15.12 -7.40 5.65
C ASP A 201 -16.39 -6.56 5.46
N PRO A 202 -16.46 -5.37 6.07
CA PRO A 202 -17.59 -4.46 5.93
C PRO A 202 -17.85 -4.08 4.45
N VAL A 203 -19.13 -3.95 4.10
CA VAL A 203 -19.59 -3.57 2.75
C VAL A 203 -20.06 -2.12 2.66
N ASP A 204 -20.32 -1.48 3.80
CA ASP A 204 -20.68 -0.06 3.88
C ASP A 204 -19.39 0.76 4.01
N GLY A 205 -19.13 1.61 3.03
CA GLY A 205 -17.84 2.26 2.87
C GLY A 205 -17.80 3.26 1.71
N VAL A 206 -16.71 4.03 1.67
CA VAL A 206 -16.37 4.95 0.59
C VAL A 206 -14.94 4.67 0.17
N TRP A 207 -14.71 4.41 -1.11
CA TRP A 207 -13.38 4.04 -1.61
C TRP A 207 -13.17 4.46 -3.06
N GLU A 208 -11.90 4.63 -3.44
CA GLU A 208 -11.47 4.57 -4.83
C GLU A 208 -10.93 3.17 -5.11
N SER A 209 -11.23 2.62 -6.30
CA SER A 209 -10.75 1.31 -6.74
C SER A 209 -10.07 1.37 -8.10
N PHE A 210 -9.18 0.42 -8.35
CA PHE A 210 -8.50 0.26 -9.63
C PHE A 210 -8.20 -1.22 -9.89
N VAL A 211 -7.92 -1.55 -11.16
CA VAL A 211 -7.52 -2.91 -11.54
C VAL A 211 -6.00 -3.00 -11.56
N LYS A 212 -5.44 -3.89 -10.74
CA LYS A 212 -4.01 -4.20 -10.68
C LYS A 212 -3.67 -5.35 -11.62
N PHE A 213 -2.77 -5.09 -12.56
CA PHE A 213 -2.24 -6.08 -13.49
C PHE A 213 -0.83 -6.50 -13.05
N GLY A 214 -0.73 -7.66 -12.39
CA GLY A 214 0.54 -8.18 -11.90
C GLY A 214 1.21 -9.15 -12.88
N LYS A 215 2.53 -9.32 -12.73
CA LYS A 215 3.30 -10.37 -13.40
C LYS A 215 3.73 -11.44 -12.39
N ILE A 216 3.89 -12.67 -12.87
CA ILE A 216 4.54 -13.76 -12.15
C ILE A 216 6.05 -13.53 -12.20
N ALA A 217 6.75 -13.82 -11.11
CA ALA A 217 8.18 -13.60 -11.04
C ALA A 217 8.92 -14.46 -12.09
N PRO A 218 9.99 -13.93 -12.72
CA PRO A 218 10.74 -14.67 -13.75
C PRO A 218 11.26 -16.04 -13.28
N ASP A 219 11.58 -16.16 -11.98
CA ASP A 219 12.09 -17.39 -11.34
C ASP A 219 11.18 -18.62 -11.54
N PHE A 220 9.90 -18.42 -11.87
CA PHE A 220 8.96 -19.52 -12.09
C PHE A 220 9.01 -20.13 -13.50
N GLY A 221 9.73 -19.52 -14.45
CA GLY A 221 9.95 -20.10 -15.78
C GLY A 221 8.68 -20.49 -16.54
N THR A 222 7.58 -19.75 -16.36
CA THR A 222 6.26 -20.07 -16.91
C THR A 222 5.96 -19.30 -18.20
N ASP A 223 5.26 -19.94 -19.15
CA ASP A 223 4.75 -19.30 -20.37
C ASP A 223 3.66 -18.26 -20.05
N GLN A 224 2.90 -18.44 -18.96
CA GLN A 224 1.89 -17.48 -18.51
C GLN A 224 2.50 -16.47 -17.55
N VAL A 225 3.00 -15.35 -18.09
CA VAL A 225 3.72 -14.34 -17.30
C VAL A 225 2.79 -13.42 -16.49
N PHE A 226 1.50 -13.35 -16.81
CA PHE A 226 0.56 -12.42 -16.17
C PHE A 226 -0.30 -13.11 -15.10
N LYS A 227 -0.42 -12.44 -13.94
CA LYS A 227 -1.44 -12.78 -12.93
C LYS A 227 -2.82 -12.34 -13.43
N PRO A 228 -3.91 -12.98 -12.97
CA PRO A 228 -5.26 -12.46 -13.20
C PRO A 228 -5.38 -11.01 -12.73
N PRO A 229 -6.14 -10.16 -13.46
CA PRO A 229 -6.43 -8.80 -13.01
C PRO A 229 -7.16 -8.81 -11.65
N MET A 230 -6.72 -7.97 -10.71
CA MET A 230 -7.32 -7.88 -9.38
C MET A 230 -7.92 -6.50 -9.16
N LEU A 231 -9.17 -6.43 -8.70
CA LEU A 231 -9.74 -5.17 -8.22
C LEU A 231 -9.18 -4.87 -6.83
N MET A 232 -8.47 -3.74 -6.70
CA MET A 232 -7.83 -3.29 -5.47
C MET A 232 -8.41 -1.93 -5.08
N PHE A 233 -8.48 -1.66 -3.78
CA PHE A 233 -8.87 -0.35 -3.23
C PHE A 233 -7.61 0.44 -2.89
N ARG A 234 -7.71 1.77 -3.00
CA ARG A 234 -6.59 2.68 -2.70
C ARG A 234 -6.51 3.02 -1.21
N PRO A 235 -5.33 3.44 -0.71
CA PRO A 235 -5.20 4.11 0.57
C PRO A 235 -6.18 5.29 0.66
N GLY A 236 -6.78 5.49 1.83
CA GLY A 236 -7.86 6.45 2.05
C GLY A 236 -9.25 5.83 2.03
N ALA A 237 -9.42 4.58 1.58
CA ALA A 237 -10.70 3.87 1.66
C ALA A 237 -11.22 3.84 3.10
N CYS A 238 -12.49 4.19 3.29
CA CYS A 238 -13.15 4.30 4.58
C CYS A 238 -14.29 3.28 4.69
N PHE A 239 -14.49 2.68 5.85
CA PHE A 239 -15.57 1.71 6.09
C PHE A 239 -16.31 2.00 7.39
N ASN A 240 -17.63 1.79 7.36
CA ASN A 240 -18.47 1.82 8.54
C ASN A 240 -18.32 0.49 9.29
N THR A 241 -17.60 0.50 10.40
CA THR A 241 -17.34 -0.70 11.20
C THR A 241 -16.86 -0.35 12.60
N ASN A 242 -17.23 -1.19 13.57
CA ASN A 242 -16.68 -1.18 14.92
C ASN A 242 -15.55 -2.21 15.08
N SER A 243 -15.03 -2.76 13.97
CA SER A 243 -14.00 -3.79 14.00
C SER A 243 -12.69 -3.26 14.59
N ALA A 244 -12.23 -3.87 15.69
CA ALA A 244 -10.95 -3.57 16.33
C ALA A 244 -9.77 -4.39 15.76
N LYS A 245 -9.95 -5.09 14.63
CA LYS A 245 -8.91 -5.99 14.08
C LYS A 245 -7.63 -5.26 13.65
N GLY A 246 -7.71 -3.96 13.37
CA GLY A 246 -6.57 -3.17 12.90
C GLY A 246 -6.19 -3.44 11.44
N PHE A 247 -6.92 -4.31 10.74
CA PHE A 247 -6.76 -4.57 9.31
C PHE A 247 -8.07 -5.03 8.66
N LEU A 248 -8.12 -4.88 7.34
CA LEU A 248 -9.07 -5.52 6.43
C LEU A 248 -8.30 -6.38 5.42
N GLY A 249 -9.01 -7.19 4.65
CA GLY A 249 -8.47 -8.02 3.59
C GLY A 249 -7.94 -9.37 4.08
N GLY A 250 -7.21 -10.03 3.20
CA GLY A 250 -6.76 -11.40 3.43
C GLY A 250 -5.68 -11.85 2.47
N ILE A 251 -5.39 -13.14 2.49
CA ILE A 251 -4.52 -13.78 1.51
C ILE A 251 -5.34 -14.39 0.38
N VAL A 252 -4.90 -14.17 -0.86
CA VAL A 252 -5.57 -14.68 -2.06
C VAL A 252 -4.59 -15.52 -2.87
N THR A 253 -4.97 -16.73 -3.26
CA THR A 253 -4.25 -17.51 -4.27
C THR A 253 -4.56 -16.92 -5.64
N VAL A 254 -3.56 -16.30 -6.28
CA VAL A 254 -3.74 -15.57 -7.54
C VAL A 254 -3.33 -16.38 -8.77
N SER A 255 -2.46 -17.37 -8.60
CA SER A 255 -2.05 -18.25 -9.69
C SER A 255 -1.45 -19.54 -9.13
N ARG A 256 -1.24 -20.53 -10.01
CA ARG A 256 -0.55 -21.79 -9.70
C ARG A 256 0.38 -22.13 -10.87
N VAL A 257 1.64 -22.40 -10.56
CA VAL A 257 2.65 -22.86 -11.53
C VAL A 257 3.13 -24.24 -11.08
N GLY A 258 2.75 -25.28 -11.81
CA GLY A 258 2.96 -26.66 -11.38
C GLY A 258 2.22 -26.94 -10.06
N THR A 259 2.95 -27.39 -9.04
CA THR A 259 2.43 -27.61 -7.67
C THR A 259 2.49 -26.36 -6.79
N THR A 260 3.17 -25.30 -7.22
CA THR A 260 3.40 -24.10 -6.42
C THR A 260 2.27 -23.10 -6.56
N GLU A 261 1.67 -22.72 -5.44
CA GLU A 261 0.70 -21.62 -5.38
C GLU A 261 1.40 -20.28 -5.28
N ILE A 262 0.95 -19.32 -6.09
CA ILE A 262 1.35 -17.93 -5.97
C ILE A 262 0.24 -17.22 -5.21
N LYS A 263 0.58 -16.74 -4.03
CA LYS A 263 -0.35 -16.02 -3.15
C LYS A 263 -0.02 -14.54 -3.11
N GLN A 264 -1.03 -13.71 -2.90
CA GLN A 264 -0.90 -12.29 -2.68
C GLN A 264 -1.51 -11.93 -1.32
N LEU A 265 -0.72 -11.27 -0.48
CA LEU A 265 -1.21 -10.63 0.73
C LEU A 265 -1.94 -9.36 0.31
N CYS A 266 -3.24 -9.31 0.54
CA CYS A 266 -4.12 -8.19 0.19
C CYS A 266 -4.67 -7.54 1.46
N TYR A 267 -3.87 -7.52 2.52
CA TYR A 267 -4.20 -6.88 3.78
C TYR A 267 -4.10 -5.36 3.65
N GLY A 268 -5.08 -4.66 4.22
CA GLY A 268 -5.11 -3.21 4.36
C GLY A 268 -4.96 -2.82 5.83
N LEU A 269 -3.96 -2.00 6.14
CA LEU A 269 -3.75 -1.45 7.49
C LEU A 269 -4.89 -0.51 7.82
N ALA A 270 -5.77 -0.90 8.75
CA ALA A 270 -6.92 -0.11 9.14
C ALA A 270 -6.63 0.64 10.44
N VAL A 271 -6.90 1.94 10.44
CA VAL A 271 -6.78 2.80 11.61
C VAL A 271 -8.13 3.45 11.93
N PRO A 272 -8.44 3.72 13.20
CA PRO A 272 -9.74 4.26 13.59
C PRO A 272 -10.06 5.59 12.90
N HIS A 273 -11.33 5.81 12.56
CA HIS A 273 -11.83 7.04 11.95
C HIS A 273 -13.31 7.27 12.32
N VAL A 274 -13.70 8.51 12.60
CA VAL A 274 -15.11 8.86 12.88
C VAL A 274 -15.92 8.77 11.59
N TRP A 275 -16.81 7.78 11.53
CA TRP A 275 -17.74 7.63 10.43
C TRP A 275 -18.88 8.66 10.51
N LYS A 276 -19.12 9.37 9.41
CA LYS A 276 -20.26 10.28 9.25
C LYS A 276 -21.13 9.77 8.10
N GLU A 277 -22.45 9.76 8.30
CA GLU A 277 -23.36 9.40 7.22
C GLU A 277 -23.17 10.35 6.04
N VAL A 278 -22.93 9.76 4.86
CA VAL A 278 -22.84 10.49 3.59
C VAL A 278 -24.23 10.45 2.96
N VAL A 279 -24.83 11.62 2.75
CA VAL A 279 -26.17 11.80 2.14
C VAL A 279 -26.09 11.78 0.63
#